data_AF-K9Q211-F1
#
_entry.id   AF-K9Q211-F1
#
_cell.length_a   1.000
_cell.length_b   1.000
_cell.length_c   1.000
_cell.angle_alpha   90.00
_cell.angle_beta   90.00
_cell.angle_gamma   90.00
#
_symmetry.space_group_name_H-M   'P 1'
#
loop_
_entity.id
_entity.type
_entity.pdbx_description
1 polymer ?
#
loop_
_entity_poly.entity_id
_entity_poly.type
_entity_poly.pdbx_seq_one_letter_code
_entity_poly.pdbx_strand_id
1 'polypeptide(L)'
;MNLWNYFLQRITKDKEQGFTIPLILGLGLFMLAIGITSIKMSSTSEINSKVQEKSLQAVAAAEVGLVRYQELLNADRTLATYQDCITGRDANGACTDTTQPSWAQATNIVSPAQSATSCAGGGSGVGTTLSTRTSTVQWEDADSADPSKGQYRLISYVYSPAVGVSSYDTPGVGTLVVEGRTSQGTSGVTDRDGTINTGTARLQVEIPILTNNANSNFSLPGLWMKLSTQANLETHNVNGSILLENATCTGGDTIPSNLSQAANIAQEAGSFTGEITSSPELIPDVPDLPPANSYTELSSGSDLFTTLPRTGVTPPDVKYNGAYHYLVPDMFMSGGDSINVTPGEKVVIYVQGNIELRGGINDGTGSTVDQVQIYGNVYDAADPTTTKYGCDGTVGLDCPTQTLKVRGTAGFTAFIHAPDAWACINGGGGNPAITGAVWIKQWVGTTTDVGIPAALASNLNPCSGNNNKTVITTEYPADLSSLLGAPAQIQIEEPQLSPTTSWERIERDTN
;
A
#
# COMPACT_ATOMS: atom_id res chain seq x y z
N MET A 1 39.89 -9.16 -73.71
CA MET A 1 39.17 -9.73 -74.87
C MET A 1 40.06 -10.55 -75.84
N ASN A 2 41.34 -10.84 -75.55
CA ASN A 2 42.24 -11.53 -76.50
C ASN A 2 42.82 -12.89 -76.05
N LEU A 3 42.43 -13.42 -74.88
CA LEU A 3 42.87 -14.75 -74.42
C LEU A 3 41.99 -15.91 -74.92
N TRP A 4 40.73 -15.63 -75.26
CA TRP A 4 39.77 -16.63 -75.72
C TRP A 4 40.07 -17.13 -77.15
N ASN A 5 40.49 -16.23 -78.03
CA ASN A 5 40.83 -16.58 -79.42
C ASN A 5 42.13 -17.39 -79.53
N TYR A 6 43.05 -17.24 -78.58
CA TYR A 6 44.32 -17.98 -78.58
C TYR A 6 44.14 -19.44 -78.14
N PHE A 7 43.14 -19.71 -77.29
CA PHE A 7 42.87 -21.06 -76.81
C PHE A 7 42.18 -21.94 -77.87
N LEU A 8 41.32 -21.35 -78.70
CA LEU A 8 40.58 -22.07 -79.75
C LEU A 8 41.44 -22.44 -80.96
N GLN A 9 42.53 -21.70 -81.26
CA GLN A 9 43.40 -22.00 -82.41
C GLN A 9 44.38 -23.15 -82.17
N ARG A 10 44.56 -23.63 -80.93
CA ARG A 10 45.51 -24.71 -80.63
C ARG A 10 44.86 -26.11 -80.63
N ILE A 11 43.54 -26.20 -80.75
CA ILE A 11 42.80 -27.48 -80.71
C ILE A 11 42.62 -28.10 -82.12
N THR A 12 42.97 -27.39 -83.20
CA THR A 12 42.70 -27.84 -84.58
C THR A 12 43.89 -28.42 -85.36
N LYS A 13 44.98 -28.81 -84.68
CA LYS A 13 46.05 -29.60 -85.28
C LYS A 13 46.51 -30.68 -84.31
N ASP A 14 45.76 -31.75 -84.25
CA ASP A 14 46.24 -33.11 -84.51
C ASP A 14 45.10 -34.12 -84.25
N LYS A 15 45.13 -35.23 -84.99
CA LYS A 15 44.10 -36.26 -85.07
C LYS A 15 43.95 -37.03 -83.74
N GLU A 16 43.19 -36.50 -82.79
CA GLU A 16 42.71 -37.23 -81.60
C GLU A 16 41.26 -36.79 -81.29
N GLN A 17 40.32 -37.11 -82.19
CA GLN A 17 38.90 -36.71 -82.07
C GLN A 17 38.06 -37.60 -81.12
N GLY A 18 38.69 -38.47 -80.32
CA GLY A 18 37.97 -39.39 -79.42
C GLY A 18 37.77 -38.90 -77.98
N PHE A 19 38.58 -37.96 -77.50
CA PHE A 19 38.66 -37.65 -76.05
C PHE A 19 38.12 -36.26 -75.64
N THR A 20 37.73 -35.42 -76.60
CA THR A 20 37.23 -34.07 -76.33
C THR A 20 35.80 -34.06 -75.77
N ILE A 21 34.96 -35.01 -76.17
CA ILE A 21 33.55 -35.09 -75.72
C ILE A 21 33.45 -35.43 -74.22
N PRO A 22 34.15 -36.45 -73.68
CA PRO A 22 34.16 -36.71 -72.24
C PRO A 22 34.75 -35.55 -71.42
N LEU A 23 35.76 -34.86 -71.95
CA LEU A 23 36.38 -33.73 -71.28
C LEU A 23 35.40 -32.55 -71.13
N ILE A 24 34.71 -32.18 -72.21
CA ILE A 24 33.72 -31.09 -72.19
C ILE A 24 32.51 -31.45 -71.31
N LEU A 25 32.03 -32.70 -71.38
CA LEU A 25 30.96 -33.19 -70.51
C LEU A 25 31.39 -33.20 -69.04
N GLY A 26 32.61 -33.63 -68.72
CA GLY A 26 33.16 -33.63 -67.37
C GLY A 26 33.33 -32.22 -66.80
N LEU A 27 33.79 -31.27 -67.62
CA LEU A 27 33.96 -29.88 -67.22
C LEU A 27 32.60 -29.15 -67.06
N GLY A 28 31.62 -29.47 -67.92
CA GLY A 28 30.24 -28.99 -67.79
C GLY A 28 29.55 -29.53 -66.53
N LEU A 29 29.74 -30.81 -66.20
CA LEU A 29 29.21 -31.41 -64.98
C LEU A 29 29.86 -30.83 -63.71
N PHE A 30 31.16 -30.53 -63.77
CA PHE A 30 31.89 -29.90 -62.67
C PHE A 30 31.40 -28.46 -62.41
N MET A 31 31.18 -27.67 -63.46
CA MET A 31 30.56 -26.34 -63.32
C MET A 31 29.13 -26.41 -62.76
N LEU A 32 28.33 -27.41 -63.17
CA LEU A 32 27.00 -27.63 -62.62
C LEU A 32 27.04 -27.97 -61.12
N ALA A 33 27.98 -28.82 -60.70
CA ALA A 33 28.18 -29.17 -59.30
C ALA A 33 28.55 -27.95 -58.44
N ILE A 34 29.44 -27.08 -58.95
CA ILE A 34 29.80 -25.82 -58.27
C ILE A 34 28.62 -24.84 -58.23
N GLY A 35 27.81 -24.77 -59.29
CA GLY A 35 26.60 -23.95 -59.31
C GLY A 35 25.57 -24.39 -58.27
N ILE A 36 25.31 -25.70 -58.17
CA ILE A 36 24.36 -26.27 -57.20
C ILE A 36 24.83 -26.05 -55.75
N THR A 37 26.13 -26.23 -55.47
CA THR A 37 26.66 -25.99 -54.11
C THR A 37 26.63 -24.51 -53.74
N SER A 38 26.91 -23.61 -54.68
CA SER A 38 26.83 -22.15 -54.46
C SER A 38 25.41 -21.69 -54.18
N ILE A 39 24.40 -22.23 -54.90
CA ILE A 39 22.98 -21.94 -54.64
C ILE A 39 22.56 -22.47 -53.27
N LYS A 40 22.96 -23.70 -52.92
CA LYS A 40 22.66 -24.30 -51.61
C LYS A 40 23.23 -23.47 -50.46
N MET A 41 24.47 -23.02 -50.56
CA MET A 41 25.11 -22.17 -49.54
C MET A 41 24.46 -20.78 -49.46
N SER A 42 24.10 -20.18 -50.60
CA SER A 42 23.40 -18.89 -50.66
C SER A 42 22.04 -18.94 -49.98
N SER A 43 21.24 -19.98 -50.25
CA SER A 43 19.93 -20.16 -49.61
C SER A 43 20.04 -20.37 -48.10
N THR A 44 21.04 -21.12 -47.62
CA THR A 44 21.28 -21.29 -46.18
C THR A 44 21.66 -19.97 -45.51
N SER A 45 22.50 -19.15 -46.14
CA SER A 45 22.87 -17.83 -45.60
C SER A 45 21.69 -16.88 -45.52
N GLU A 46 20.83 -16.85 -46.54
CA GLU A 46 19.64 -16.00 -46.58
C GLU A 46 18.61 -16.43 -45.51
N ILE A 47 18.40 -17.73 -45.35
CA ILE A 47 17.52 -18.29 -44.31
C ILE A 47 18.06 -17.92 -42.92
N ASN A 48 19.36 -18.08 -42.68
CA ASN A 48 19.95 -17.74 -41.39
C ASN A 48 19.82 -16.24 -41.07
N SER A 49 20.01 -15.37 -42.06
CA SER A 49 19.83 -13.91 -41.89
C SER A 49 18.38 -13.55 -41.57
N LYS A 50 17.41 -14.16 -42.27
CA LYS A 50 15.98 -13.94 -42.02
C LYS A 50 15.56 -14.44 -40.64
N VAL A 51 16.07 -15.59 -40.21
CA VAL A 51 15.79 -16.14 -38.87
C VAL A 51 16.36 -15.22 -37.78
N GLN A 52 17.58 -14.70 -37.96
CA GLN A 52 18.17 -13.73 -37.03
C GLN A 52 17.37 -12.44 -36.96
N GLU A 53 16.99 -11.87 -38.11
CA GLU A 53 16.16 -10.66 -38.17
C GLU A 53 14.81 -10.86 -37.47
N LYS A 54 14.15 -12.00 -37.70
CA LYS A 54 12.88 -12.32 -37.03
C LYS A 54 13.05 -12.56 -35.54
N SER A 55 14.15 -13.17 -35.10
CA SER A 55 14.45 -13.30 -33.67
C SER A 55 14.67 -11.94 -33.01
N LEU A 56 15.40 -11.01 -33.65
CA LEU A 56 15.62 -9.67 -33.13
C LEU A 56 14.31 -8.89 -33.04
N GLN A 57 13.47 -8.99 -34.07
CA GLN A 57 12.16 -8.36 -34.08
C GLN A 57 11.23 -8.91 -32.98
N ALA A 58 11.24 -10.22 -32.74
CA ALA A 58 10.46 -10.83 -31.66
C ALA A 58 10.95 -10.38 -30.26
N VAL A 59 12.26 -10.25 -30.07
CA VAL A 59 12.84 -9.70 -28.83
C VAL A 59 12.43 -8.23 -28.65
N ALA A 60 12.55 -7.40 -29.69
CA ALA A 60 12.15 -6.01 -29.64
C ALA A 60 10.65 -5.84 -29.29
N ALA A 61 9.79 -6.70 -29.85
CA ALA A 61 8.37 -6.69 -29.48
C ALA A 61 8.15 -7.08 -28.00
N ALA A 62 8.88 -8.08 -27.49
CA ALA A 62 8.83 -8.47 -26.08
C ALA A 62 9.33 -7.35 -25.15
N GLU A 63 10.39 -6.63 -25.52
CA GLU A 63 10.92 -5.48 -24.77
C GLU A 63 9.89 -4.34 -24.69
N VAL A 64 9.19 -4.05 -25.79
CA VAL A 64 8.10 -3.05 -25.79
C VAL A 64 6.97 -3.49 -24.85
N GLY A 65 6.57 -4.76 -24.88
CA GLY A 65 5.58 -5.30 -23.97
C GLY A 65 6.01 -5.18 -22.51
N LEU A 66 7.27 -5.50 -22.21
CA LEU A 66 7.86 -5.36 -20.88
C LEU A 66 7.79 -3.91 -20.38
N VAL A 67 8.22 -2.94 -21.19
CA VAL A 67 8.16 -1.51 -20.83
C VAL A 67 6.71 -1.08 -20.55
N ARG A 68 5.74 -1.53 -21.34
CA ARG A 68 4.32 -1.20 -21.12
C ARG A 68 3.77 -1.77 -19.81
N TYR A 69 4.15 -3.01 -19.44
CA TYR A 69 3.78 -3.56 -18.14
C TYR A 69 4.51 -2.89 -16.98
N GLN A 70 5.75 -2.45 -17.16
CA GLN A 70 6.46 -1.65 -16.16
C GLN A 70 5.84 -0.26 -16.00
N GLU A 71 5.44 0.40 -17.09
CA GLU A 71 4.69 1.67 -17.05
C GLU A 71 3.36 1.51 -16.32
N LEU A 72 2.65 0.41 -16.57
CA LEU A 72 1.43 0.05 -15.86
C LEU A 72 1.67 -0.12 -14.35
N LEU A 73 2.69 -0.89 -13.96
CA LEU A 73 3.06 -1.08 -12.56
C LEU A 73 3.53 0.21 -11.90
N ASN A 74 4.15 1.13 -12.66
CA ASN A 74 4.51 2.44 -12.16
C ASN A 74 3.29 3.36 -11.99
N ALA A 75 2.29 3.23 -12.85
CA ALA A 75 1.06 4.02 -12.80
C ALA A 75 0.13 3.55 -11.67
N ASP A 76 0.11 2.25 -11.36
CA ASP A 76 -0.61 1.67 -10.24
C ASP A 76 0.26 0.65 -9.54
N ARG A 77 1.02 1.13 -8.54
CA ARG A 77 2.02 0.34 -7.82
C ARG A 77 1.41 -0.79 -7.02
N THR A 78 0.15 -0.62 -6.63
CA THR A 78 -0.60 -1.59 -5.84
C THR A 78 -0.79 -2.90 -6.60
N LEU A 79 -0.81 -2.86 -7.94
CA LEU A 79 -0.84 -4.05 -8.79
C LEU A 79 0.42 -4.93 -8.63
N ALA A 80 1.55 -4.36 -8.22
CA ALA A 80 2.81 -5.08 -8.14
C ALA A 80 2.78 -6.21 -7.10
N THR A 81 1.92 -6.12 -6.08
CA THR A 81 1.81 -7.12 -5.02
C THR A 81 0.75 -8.19 -5.29
N TYR A 82 -0.01 -8.05 -6.38
CA TYR A 82 -1.02 -9.03 -6.81
C TYR A 82 -0.54 -9.83 -8.01
N GLN A 83 -0.89 -11.11 -8.05
CA GLN A 83 -0.56 -11.99 -9.16
C GLN A 83 -1.45 -11.70 -10.37
N ASP A 84 -0.99 -12.05 -11.59
CA ASP A 84 -1.85 -11.92 -12.77
C ASP A 84 -3.02 -12.89 -12.75
N CYS A 85 -2.81 -14.11 -12.24
CA CYS A 85 -3.82 -15.14 -12.08
C CYS A 85 -3.47 -16.09 -10.92
N ILE A 86 -4.38 -16.25 -9.96
CA ILE A 86 -4.16 -17.05 -8.74
C ILE A 86 -4.56 -18.51 -8.94
N THR A 87 -5.73 -18.76 -9.54
CA THR A 87 -6.25 -20.12 -9.77
C THR A 87 -5.56 -20.85 -10.92
N GLY A 88 -4.66 -20.16 -11.63
CA GLY A 88 -4.00 -20.64 -12.83
C GLY A 88 -4.82 -20.39 -14.10
N ARG A 89 -4.17 -20.62 -15.24
CA ARG A 89 -4.76 -20.43 -16.57
C ARG A 89 -5.30 -21.74 -17.12
N ASP A 90 -6.43 -21.71 -17.82
CA ASP A 90 -7.01 -22.86 -18.49
C ASP A 90 -6.24 -23.26 -19.77
N ALA A 91 -6.69 -24.30 -20.47
CA ALA A 91 -6.07 -24.78 -21.71
C ALA A 91 -6.06 -23.75 -22.86
N ASN A 92 -6.89 -22.71 -22.77
CA ASN A 92 -6.95 -21.60 -23.73
C ASN A 92 -6.13 -20.38 -23.27
N GLY A 93 -5.44 -20.49 -22.13
CA GLY A 93 -4.68 -19.40 -21.52
C GLY A 93 -5.55 -18.43 -20.71
N ALA A 94 -6.84 -18.70 -20.56
CA ALA A 94 -7.75 -17.81 -19.85
C ALA A 94 -7.61 -17.95 -18.33
N CYS A 95 -7.60 -16.84 -17.61
CA CYS A 95 -7.59 -16.87 -16.15
C CYS A 95 -8.99 -17.17 -15.60
N THR A 96 -9.10 -18.09 -14.65
CA THR A 96 -10.39 -18.52 -14.07
C THR A 96 -10.76 -17.82 -12.76
N ASP A 97 -9.98 -16.82 -12.36
CA ASP A 97 -10.28 -16.04 -11.16
C ASP A 97 -11.62 -15.32 -11.31
N THR A 98 -12.46 -15.41 -10.28
CA THR A 98 -13.81 -14.81 -10.28
C THR A 98 -14.04 -13.93 -9.06
N THR A 99 -13.42 -14.25 -7.92
CA THR A 99 -13.61 -13.52 -6.65
C THR A 99 -12.30 -13.07 -6.01
N GLN A 100 -11.16 -13.60 -6.47
CA GLN A 100 -9.85 -13.29 -5.90
C GLN A 100 -9.31 -11.96 -6.45
N PRO A 101 -8.51 -11.21 -5.66
CA PRO A 101 -7.81 -10.02 -6.15
C PRO A 101 -6.61 -10.44 -7.01
N SER A 102 -6.77 -10.35 -8.33
CA SER A 102 -5.71 -10.62 -9.32
C SER A 102 -5.84 -9.67 -10.50
N TRP A 103 -4.83 -9.58 -11.37
CA TRP A 103 -4.92 -8.65 -12.52
C TRP A 103 -6.04 -9.03 -13.48
N ALA A 104 -6.43 -10.32 -13.54
CA ALA A 104 -7.59 -10.80 -14.30
C ALA A 104 -8.92 -10.28 -13.73
N GLN A 105 -8.97 -10.01 -12.43
CA GLN A 105 -10.11 -9.41 -11.73
C GLN A 105 -9.67 -8.14 -11.01
N ALA A 106 -9.06 -7.20 -11.75
CA ALA A 106 -8.49 -5.98 -11.18
C ALA A 106 -9.52 -5.09 -10.44
N THR A 107 -10.83 -5.30 -10.65
CA THR A 107 -11.88 -4.67 -9.86
C THR A 107 -11.91 -5.10 -8.39
N ASN A 108 -11.32 -6.25 -8.08
CA ASN A 108 -11.19 -6.79 -6.73
C ASN A 108 -9.87 -6.34 -6.06
N ILE A 109 -8.98 -5.65 -6.79
CA ILE A 109 -7.75 -5.07 -6.24
C ILE A 109 -8.09 -3.71 -5.63
N VAL A 110 -7.78 -3.54 -4.35
CA VAL A 110 -7.99 -2.29 -3.61
C VAL A 110 -6.69 -1.48 -3.70
N SER A 111 -6.72 -0.34 -4.39
CA SER A 111 -5.57 0.56 -4.51
C SER A 111 -5.52 1.52 -3.30
N PRO A 112 -4.43 1.55 -2.50
CA PRO A 112 -4.24 2.54 -1.43
C PRO A 112 -4.06 4.01 -1.85
N ALA A 113 -3.77 4.37 -3.11
CA ALA A 113 -3.57 5.78 -3.46
C ALA A 113 -4.28 6.24 -4.75
N GLN A 114 -5.49 6.76 -4.57
CA GLN A 114 -5.83 8.06 -5.14
C GLN A 114 -6.50 8.88 -4.03
N SER A 115 -6.24 10.19 -3.99
CA SER A 115 -6.90 11.13 -3.07
C SER A 115 -8.40 10.89 -3.04
N ALA A 116 -8.89 10.23 -1.99
CA ALA A 116 -10.24 9.73 -1.97
C ALA A 116 -10.91 10.15 -0.66
N THR A 117 -11.77 11.15 -0.82
CA THR A 117 -12.86 11.59 0.07
C THR A 117 -13.86 10.48 0.47
N SER A 118 -13.51 9.21 0.24
CA SER A 118 -14.20 7.98 0.58
C SER A 118 -13.32 6.83 0.09
N CYS A 119 -13.53 5.59 0.51
CA CYS A 119 -12.93 4.42 -0.14
C CYS A 119 -13.49 4.29 -1.57
N ALA A 120 -13.01 5.15 -2.48
CA ALA A 120 -13.40 5.18 -3.86
C ALA A 120 -12.77 3.97 -4.54
N GLY A 121 -13.46 2.84 -4.42
CA GLY A 121 -13.23 1.70 -5.27
C GLY A 121 -13.29 2.12 -6.72
N GLY A 122 -12.32 1.62 -7.48
CA GLY A 122 -12.26 1.72 -8.92
C GLY A 122 -11.21 2.71 -9.40
N GLY A 123 -10.00 2.21 -9.63
CA GLY A 123 -9.20 2.64 -10.76
C GLY A 123 -9.98 2.39 -12.06
N SER A 124 -10.96 3.26 -12.34
CA SER A 124 -11.97 3.08 -13.40
C SER A 124 -11.37 3.22 -14.81
N GLY A 125 -10.09 3.55 -14.94
CA GLY A 125 -9.38 3.55 -16.23
C GLY A 125 -8.52 2.31 -16.49
N VAL A 126 -7.87 1.76 -15.45
CA VAL A 126 -6.79 0.77 -15.59
C VAL A 126 -7.31 -0.66 -15.41
N GLY A 127 -8.26 -0.88 -14.50
CA GLY A 127 -8.72 -2.23 -14.15
C GLY A 127 -9.52 -2.95 -15.24
N THR A 128 -10.21 -2.23 -16.13
CA THR A 128 -11.02 -2.84 -17.21
C THR A 128 -10.22 -3.17 -18.45
N THR A 129 -9.22 -2.35 -18.78
CA THR A 129 -8.27 -2.65 -19.85
C THR A 129 -7.28 -3.72 -19.41
N LEU A 130 -6.84 -3.73 -18.15
CA LEU A 130 -5.95 -4.78 -17.65
C LEU A 130 -6.67 -6.14 -17.56
N SER A 131 -7.88 -6.20 -17.01
CA SER A 131 -8.64 -7.45 -16.86
C SER A 131 -8.92 -8.14 -18.20
N THR A 132 -9.22 -7.35 -19.25
CA THR A 132 -9.40 -7.89 -20.61
C THR A 132 -8.09 -8.42 -21.21
N ARG A 133 -6.96 -7.74 -20.96
CA ARG A 133 -5.62 -8.15 -21.44
C ARG A 133 -5.09 -9.39 -20.73
N THR A 134 -5.30 -9.48 -19.42
CA THR A 134 -4.78 -10.55 -18.56
C THR A 134 -5.66 -11.80 -18.56
N SER A 135 -6.97 -11.65 -18.78
CA SER A 135 -7.90 -12.79 -18.80
C SER A 135 -7.81 -13.67 -20.04
N THR A 136 -7.18 -13.24 -21.14
CA THR A 136 -7.23 -13.97 -22.43
C THR A 136 -5.89 -14.13 -23.16
N VAL A 137 -4.76 -13.66 -22.61
CA VAL A 137 -3.39 -13.81 -23.16
C VAL A 137 -3.33 -13.47 -24.65
N GLN A 138 -4.01 -12.37 -25.02
CA GLN A 138 -4.13 -11.94 -26.40
C GLN A 138 -2.84 -11.28 -26.86
N TRP A 139 -2.56 -11.43 -28.16
CA TRP A 139 -1.47 -10.71 -28.81
C TRP A 139 -1.86 -9.25 -29.01
N GLU A 140 -1.03 -8.35 -28.51
CA GLU A 140 -1.16 -6.91 -28.69
C GLU A 140 -0.08 -6.41 -29.65
N ASP A 141 -0.43 -5.44 -30.49
CA ASP A 141 0.55 -4.82 -31.38
C ASP A 141 1.53 -3.95 -30.57
N ALA A 142 2.83 -4.16 -30.80
CA ALA A 142 3.90 -3.34 -30.21
C ALA A 142 3.76 -1.86 -30.59
N ASP A 143 3.17 -1.60 -31.76
CA ASP A 143 2.76 -0.29 -32.23
C ASP A 143 1.38 -0.40 -32.88
N SER A 144 0.36 0.24 -32.30
CA SER A 144 -1.00 0.18 -32.82
C SER A 144 -1.16 0.90 -34.16
N ALA A 145 -0.25 1.82 -34.50
CA ALA A 145 -0.20 2.47 -35.80
C ALA A 145 0.56 1.65 -36.86
N ASP A 146 1.41 0.71 -36.42
CA ASP A 146 2.19 -0.15 -37.29
C ASP A 146 2.29 -1.59 -36.75
N PRO A 147 1.28 -2.43 -37.06
CA PRO A 147 1.26 -3.84 -36.65
C PRO A 147 2.43 -4.65 -37.18
N SER A 148 3.18 -4.15 -38.18
CA SER A 148 4.32 -4.87 -38.74
C SER A 148 5.52 -4.92 -37.79
N LYS A 149 5.55 -4.07 -36.75
CA LYS A 149 6.63 -4.00 -35.75
C LYS A 149 6.64 -5.16 -34.75
N GLY A 150 5.67 -6.06 -34.81
CA GLY A 150 5.58 -7.24 -33.96
C GLY A 150 4.48 -7.09 -32.90
N GLN A 151 4.26 -8.18 -32.19
CA GLN A 151 3.20 -8.30 -31.19
C GLN A 151 3.78 -8.85 -29.89
N TYR A 152 3.17 -8.51 -28.76
CA TYR A 152 3.55 -9.02 -27.44
C TYR A 152 2.32 -9.51 -26.68
N ARG A 153 2.55 -10.33 -25.64
CA ARG A 153 1.52 -10.75 -24.70
C ARG A 153 2.11 -11.08 -23.33
N LEU A 154 1.31 -10.92 -22.29
CA LEU A 154 1.63 -11.40 -20.95
C LEU A 154 1.56 -12.93 -20.90
N ILE A 155 2.59 -13.57 -20.36
CA ILE A 155 2.57 -14.99 -20.04
C ILE A 155 2.20 -15.21 -18.58
N SER A 156 2.89 -14.51 -17.67
CA SER A 156 2.65 -14.60 -16.23
C SER A 156 3.21 -13.39 -15.48
N TYR A 157 2.60 -13.09 -14.34
CA TYR A 157 3.18 -12.23 -13.31
C TYR A 157 2.99 -12.87 -11.94
N VAL A 158 4.09 -13.28 -11.32
CA VAL A 158 4.05 -13.94 -10.01
C VAL A 158 4.73 -13.08 -8.98
N TYR A 159 4.00 -12.70 -7.95
CA TYR A 159 4.56 -12.04 -6.77
C TYR A 159 4.99 -13.10 -5.73
N SER A 160 6.26 -13.03 -5.31
CA SER A 160 6.82 -13.86 -4.24
C SER A 160 7.23 -12.97 -3.05
N PRO A 161 6.55 -13.06 -1.90
CA PRO A 161 6.91 -12.29 -0.70
C PRO A 161 8.23 -12.80 -0.10
N ALA A 162 8.97 -11.94 0.59
CA ALA A 162 10.16 -12.34 1.32
C ALA A 162 9.84 -13.42 2.38
N VAL A 163 10.75 -14.38 2.54
CA VAL A 163 10.57 -15.54 3.44
C VAL A 163 10.32 -15.08 4.89
N GLY A 164 9.18 -15.47 5.46
CA GLY A 164 8.84 -15.24 6.87
C GLY A 164 7.67 -14.29 7.15
N VAL A 165 7.01 -13.77 6.11
CA VAL A 165 5.85 -12.86 6.23
C VAL A 165 4.74 -13.26 5.25
N SER A 166 3.49 -13.22 5.69
CA SER A 166 2.32 -13.76 4.99
C SER A 166 1.32 -12.71 4.46
N SER A 167 1.75 -11.46 4.26
CA SER A 167 0.88 -10.38 3.76
C SER A 167 1.37 -9.80 2.43
N TYR A 168 0.40 -9.35 1.62
CA TYR A 168 0.60 -8.75 0.31
C TYR A 168 1.33 -7.39 0.36
N ASP A 169 1.57 -6.82 1.54
CA ASP A 169 2.25 -5.53 1.74
C ASP A 169 3.74 -5.65 2.12
N THR A 170 4.31 -6.85 2.02
CA THR A 170 5.70 -7.09 2.41
C THR A 170 6.67 -6.86 1.25
N PRO A 171 7.97 -6.61 1.50
CA PRO A 171 8.95 -6.57 0.43
C PRO A 171 9.05 -7.95 -0.23
N GLY A 172 9.24 -7.97 -1.55
CA GLY A 172 9.30 -9.21 -2.29
C GLY A 172 9.84 -9.03 -3.70
N VAL A 173 9.65 -10.04 -4.54
CA VAL A 173 10.07 -10.01 -5.94
C VAL A 173 8.88 -10.36 -6.81
N GLY A 174 8.55 -9.47 -7.75
CA GLY A 174 7.61 -9.73 -8.82
C GLY A 174 8.34 -10.29 -10.04
N THR A 175 7.97 -11.49 -10.48
CA THR A 175 8.51 -12.12 -11.69
C THR A 175 7.54 -11.92 -12.85
N LEU A 176 7.91 -11.05 -13.79
CA LEU A 176 7.14 -10.72 -14.99
C LEU A 176 7.69 -11.50 -16.20
N VAL A 177 6.83 -12.22 -16.91
CA VAL A 177 7.18 -12.95 -18.13
C VAL A 177 6.34 -12.43 -19.31
N VAL A 178 7.04 -11.91 -20.33
CA VAL A 178 6.43 -11.38 -21.55
C VAL A 178 6.94 -12.16 -22.76
N GLU A 179 6.04 -12.49 -23.67
CA GLU A 179 6.38 -13.12 -24.95
C GLU A 179 6.13 -12.15 -26.09
N GLY A 180 7.11 -12.00 -26.98
CA GLY A 180 7.04 -11.25 -28.21
C GLY A 180 7.05 -12.18 -29.43
N ARG A 181 6.41 -11.75 -30.51
CA ARG A 181 6.45 -12.42 -31.81
C ARG A 181 6.54 -11.42 -32.95
N THR A 182 7.05 -11.89 -34.08
CA THR A 182 6.94 -11.15 -35.33
C THR A 182 5.50 -11.21 -35.86
N SER A 183 4.98 -10.08 -36.36
CA SER A 183 3.59 -9.94 -36.78
C SER A 183 3.15 -10.96 -37.84
N GLN A 184 1.95 -11.53 -37.67
CA GLN A 184 1.29 -12.42 -38.64
C GLN A 184 0.11 -11.73 -39.31
N GLY A 185 0.29 -10.48 -39.75
CA GLY A 185 -0.84 -9.72 -40.31
C GLY A 185 -1.97 -9.48 -39.30
N THR A 186 -2.99 -8.78 -39.77
CA THR A 186 -4.06 -8.10 -39.01
C THR A 186 -4.51 -8.79 -37.71
N SER A 187 -4.47 -8.04 -36.61
CA SER A 187 -5.05 -8.40 -35.31
C SER A 187 -6.51 -8.90 -35.43
N GLY A 188 -6.82 -10.02 -34.78
CA GLY A 188 -8.20 -10.53 -34.61
C GLY A 188 -8.65 -11.68 -35.52
N VAL A 189 -7.78 -12.26 -36.36
CA VAL A 189 -8.13 -13.44 -37.18
C VAL A 189 -7.51 -14.70 -36.59
N THR A 190 -8.33 -15.73 -36.36
CA THR A 190 -7.85 -17.09 -36.01
C THR A 190 -6.92 -17.57 -37.11
N ASP A 191 -5.65 -17.69 -36.73
CA ASP A 191 -4.49 -18.01 -37.55
C ASP A 191 -4.69 -19.32 -38.33
N ARG A 192 -4.91 -19.23 -39.64
CA ARG A 192 -4.96 -20.38 -40.56
C ARG A 192 -3.69 -20.54 -41.41
N ASP A 193 -2.74 -19.59 -41.33
CA ASP A 193 -1.47 -19.65 -42.05
C ASP A 193 -0.32 -19.95 -41.07
N GLY A 194 -0.18 -21.26 -40.81
CA GLY A 194 0.66 -21.82 -39.77
C GLY A 194 2.13 -21.37 -39.78
N THR A 195 2.61 -21.08 -38.56
CA THR A 195 3.80 -21.63 -37.88
C THR A 195 5.19 -21.59 -38.55
N ILE A 196 5.35 -21.23 -39.82
CA ILE A 196 6.61 -21.41 -40.55
C ILE A 196 7.48 -20.13 -40.56
N ASN A 197 6.92 -18.96 -40.26
CA ASN A 197 7.63 -17.67 -40.37
C ASN A 197 7.55 -16.76 -39.14
N THR A 198 7.11 -17.28 -37.99
CA THR A 198 7.05 -16.50 -36.75
C THR A 198 8.26 -16.75 -35.87
N GLY A 199 9.10 -15.73 -35.72
CA GLY A 199 10.03 -15.68 -34.60
C GLY A 199 9.26 -15.38 -33.32
N THR A 200 9.46 -16.15 -32.26
CA THR A 200 8.96 -15.84 -30.92
C THR A 200 10.13 -15.71 -29.94
N ALA A 201 9.99 -14.85 -28.95
CA ALA A 201 10.98 -14.64 -27.90
C ALA A 201 10.28 -14.43 -26.55
N ARG A 202 10.86 -14.94 -25.47
CA ARG A 202 10.38 -14.72 -24.10
C ARG A 202 11.42 -13.98 -23.29
N LEU A 203 10.95 -13.00 -22.54
CA LEU A 203 11.75 -12.25 -21.58
C LEU A 203 11.14 -12.44 -20.20
N GLN A 204 11.99 -12.77 -19.24
CA GLN A 204 11.64 -12.78 -17.83
C GLN A 204 12.40 -11.65 -17.13
N VAL A 205 11.69 -10.91 -16.29
CA VAL A 205 12.25 -9.83 -15.47
C VAL A 205 11.84 -10.03 -14.03
N GLU A 206 12.82 -9.89 -13.15
CA GLU A 206 12.60 -9.81 -11.71
C GLU A 206 12.56 -8.33 -11.31
N ILE A 207 11.43 -7.94 -10.72
CA ILE A 207 11.15 -6.60 -10.26
C ILE A 207 11.17 -6.64 -8.73
N PRO A 208 12.24 -6.12 -8.09
CA PRO A 208 12.27 -6.03 -6.64
C PRO A 208 11.22 -5.03 -6.18
N ILE A 209 10.34 -5.47 -5.29
CA ILE A 209 9.32 -4.65 -4.66
C ILE A 209 9.84 -4.32 -3.27
N LEU A 210 10.17 -3.04 -3.08
CA LEU A 210 10.69 -2.50 -1.83
C LEU A 210 9.52 -1.96 -1.00
N THR A 211 9.56 -2.18 0.31
CA THR A 211 8.79 -1.34 1.24
C THR A 211 9.47 0.01 1.33
N ASN A 212 8.65 1.04 1.42
CA ASN A 212 8.99 2.42 1.24
C ASN A 212 9.34 3.07 2.59
N ASN A 213 10.31 2.54 3.35
CA ASN A 213 10.68 3.01 4.70
C ASN A 213 11.13 4.50 4.80
N ALA A 214 10.96 5.31 3.75
CA ALA A 214 11.57 6.64 3.59
C ALA A 214 10.59 7.80 3.36
N ASN A 215 9.27 7.58 3.24
CA ASN A 215 8.33 8.69 3.08
C ASN A 215 7.76 9.13 4.43
N SER A 216 8.50 10.02 5.09
CA SER A 216 8.21 10.76 6.32
C SER A 216 6.99 11.71 6.26
N ASN A 217 5.99 11.44 5.41
CA ASN A 217 4.85 12.34 5.18
C ASN A 217 3.50 11.76 5.65
N PHE A 218 3.50 10.68 6.44
CA PHE A 218 2.30 10.34 7.19
C PHE A 218 2.12 11.36 8.32
N SER A 219 1.39 12.43 8.02
CA SER A 219 0.97 13.37 9.05
C SER A 219 -0.02 12.65 9.96
N LEU A 220 0.34 12.51 11.23
CA LEU A 220 -0.52 11.94 12.27
C LEU A 220 -1.91 12.60 12.21
N PRO A 221 -3.01 11.83 12.08
CA PRO A 221 -4.33 12.41 12.10
C PRO A 221 -4.62 12.97 13.49
N GLY A 222 -5.25 14.14 13.53
CA GLY A 222 -5.70 14.74 14.79
C GLY A 222 -6.81 13.93 15.45
N LEU A 223 -7.66 13.33 14.62
CA LEU A 223 -8.68 12.39 15.07
C LEU A 223 -8.61 11.12 14.23
N TRP A 224 -8.40 9.98 14.87
CA TRP A 224 -8.53 8.67 14.23
C TRP A 224 -9.66 7.91 14.91
N MET A 225 -10.64 7.47 14.14
CA MET A 225 -11.76 6.68 14.65
C MET A 225 -12.21 5.60 13.69
N LYS A 226 -12.98 4.62 14.18
CA LYS A 226 -13.54 3.58 13.32
C LYS A 226 -14.64 4.15 12.44
N LEU A 227 -14.65 3.73 11.18
CA LEU A 227 -15.74 4.03 10.27
C LEU A 227 -17.02 3.36 10.80
N SER A 228 -18.02 4.18 11.05
CA SER A 228 -19.33 3.75 11.53
C SER A 228 -20.36 4.69 10.94
N THR A 229 -21.52 4.15 10.52
CA THR A 229 -22.65 4.97 10.05
C THR A 229 -23.19 5.93 11.12
N GLN A 230 -22.75 5.73 12.36
CA GLN A 230 -23.14 6.50 13.54
C GLN A 230 -22.02 7.46 14.01
N ALA A 231 -20.87 7.49 13.35
CA ALA A 231 -19.82 8.46 13.66
C ALA A 231 -20.38 9.87 13.43
N ASN A 232 -20.35 10.70 14.47
CA ASN A 232 -21.04 11.97 14.46
C ASN A 232 -20.28 12.99 15.30
N LEU A 233 -19.64 13.96 14.64
CA LEU A 233 -19.02 15.11 15.31
C LEU A 233 -20.03 16.23 15.57
N GLU A 234 -21.26 16.14 15.05
CA GLU A 234 -22.27 17.19 15.08
C GLU A 234 -21.67 18.51 14.54
N THR A 235 -21.71 19.55 15.37
CA THR A 235 -21.19 20.88 15.09
C THR A 235 -19.72 21.06 15.49
N HIS A 236 -19.02 20.01 15.90
CA HIS A 236 -17.62 20.12 16.30
C HIS A 236 -16.67 20.05 15.11
N ASN A 237 -15.60 20.84 15.19
CA ASN A 237 -14.57 20.92 14.17
C ASN A 237 -13.25 20.39 14.72
N VAL A 238 -12.45 19.78 13.85
CA VAL A 238 -11.06 19.38 14.12
C VAL A 238 -10.16 20.32 13.31
N ASN A 239 -9.22 20.96 13.98
CA ASN A 239 -8.11 21.65 13.32
C ASN A 239 -7.00 20.63 13.07
N GLY A 240 -7.05 19.99 11.91
CA GLY A 240 -6.20 18.85 11.51
C GLY A 240 -7.01 17.78 10.76
N SER A 241 -6.34 16.73 10.27
CA SER A 241 -7.00 15.66 9.51
C SER A 241 -7.76 14.68 10.40
N ILE A 242 -8.86 14.14 9.86
CA ILE A 242 -9.66 13.07 10.43
C ILE A 242 -9.45 11.81 9.59
N LEU A 243 -9.03 10.71 10.22
CA LEU A 243 -8.86 9.41 9.59
C LEU A 243 -9.91 8.44 10.11
N LEU A 244 -10.63 7.79 9.19
CA LEU A 244 -11.64 6.78 9.48
C LEU A 244 -11.10 5.39 9.12
N GLU A 245 -10.88 4.54 10.12
CA GLU A 245 -10.52 3.13 9.91
C GLU A 245 -11.67 2.40 9.23
N ASN A 246 -11.43 1.88 8.03
CA ASN A 246 -12.35 1.06 7.27
C ASN A 246 -11.67 -0.24 6.86
N ALA A 247 -11.69 -1.23 7.75
CA ALA A 247 -11.03 -2.52 7.56
C ALA A 247 -11.43 -3.25 6.26
N THR A 248 -12.60 -2.95 5.67
CA THR A 248 -13.09 -3.65 4.47
C THR A 248 -12.84 -2.90 3.17
N CYS A 249 -12.72 -1.56 3.21
CA CYS A 249 -12.52 -0.69 2.03
C CYS A 249 -13.26 -1.18 0.77
N THR A 250 -14.52 -1.59 0.92
CA THR A 250 -15.29 -2.08 -0.22
C THR A 250 -15.81 -0.87 -0.97
N GLY A 251 -15.52 -0.77 -2.28
CA GLY A 251 -15.98 0.35 -3.10
C GLY A 251 -17.49 0.59 -2.93
N GLY A 252 -17.84 1.68 -2.25
CA GLY A 252 -19.21 1.93 -1.79
C GLY A 252 -19.30 2.43 -0.34
N ASP A 253 -18.23 2.25 0.45
CA ASP A 253 -18.17 2.83 1.79
C ASP A 253 -18.08 4.36 1.71
N THR A 254 -19.19 5.02 2.06
CA THR A 254 -19.28 6.47 2.10
C THR A 254 -18.93 6.99 3.48
N ILE A 255 -18.22 8.12 3.51
CA ILE A 255 -18.12 8.90 4.75
C ILE A 255 -19.55 9.19 5.23
N PRO A 256 -19.88 8.93 6.51
CA PRO A 256 -21.22 9.15 7.04
C PRO A 256 -21.68 10.58 6.74
N SER A 257 -22.95 10.77 6.36
CA SER A 257 -23.48 12.09 6.00
C SER A 257 -23.39 13.13 7.13
N ASN A 258 -23.23 12.66 8.37
CA ASN A 258 -23.05 13.50 9.57
C ASN A 258 -21.60 14.00 9.73
N LEU A 259 -20.68 13.57 8.85
CA LEU A 259 -19.32 14.05 8.75
C LEU A 259 -19.12 14.71 7.38
N SER A 260 -18.71 15.97 7.38
CA SER A 260 -18.35 16.66 6.15
C SER A 260 -17.17 17.58 6.38
N GLN A 261 -16.32 17.73 5.36
CA GLN A 261 -15.16 18.61 5.45
C GLN A 261 -15.56 20.04 5.81
N ALA A 262 -16.65 20.55 5.22
CA ALA A 262 -17.17 21.88 5.49
C ALA A 262 -17.66 22.08 6.94
N ALA A 263 -18.24 21.05 7.55
CA ALA A 263 -18.78 21.15 8.91
C ALA A 263 -17.75 20.80 9.99
N ASN A 264 -16.84 19.86 9.73
CA ASN A 264 -16.05 19.21 10.78
C ASN A 264 -14.53 19.43 10.66
N ILE A 265 -14.05 20.10 9.63
CA ILE A 265 -12.65 20.54 9.54
C ILE A 265 -12.58 22.05 9.74
N ALA A 266 -11.65 22.53 10.57
CA ALA A 266 -11.43 23.94 10.78
C ALA A 266 -10.88 24.61 9.49
N GLN A 267 -11.14 25.90 9.34
CA GLN A 267 -10.59 26.69 8.24
C GLN A 267 -9.70 27.80 8.79
N GLU A 268 -8.51 27.91 8.22
CA GLU A 268 -7.58 29.01 8.49
C GLU A 268 -7.32 29.76 7.17
N ALA A 269 -7.50 31.09 7.19
CA ALA A 269 -7.37 31.94 6.01
C ALA A 269 -8.18 31.46 4.77
N GLY A 270 -9.32 30.79 4.99
CA GLY A 270 -10.20 30.29 3.94
C GLY A 270 -9.79 28.96 3.32
N SER A 271 -8.77 28.28 3.86
CA SER A 271 -8.38 26.92 3.49
C SER A 271 -8.65 25.96 4.64
N PHE A 272 -9.06 24.72 4.33
CA PHE A 272 -9.20 23.67 5.34
C PHE A 272 -7.84 23.31 5.92
N THR A 273 -7.77 23.12 7.23
CA THR A 273 -6.53 22.75 7.92
C THR A 273 -6.22 21.26 7.88
N GLY A 274 -7.13 20.46 7.30
CA GLY A 274 -6.98 19.02 7.11
C GLY A 274 -8.02 18.43 6.16
N GLU A 275 -8.09 17.11 6.13
CA GLU A 275 -9.03 16.35 5.32
C GLU A 275 -9.72 15.25 6.14
N ILE A 276 -10.95 14.89 5.75
CA ILE A 276 -11.63 13.70 6.27
C ILE A 276 -11.42 12.59 5.25
N THR A 277 -10.70 11.55 5.66
CA THR A 277 -10.35 10.42 4.80
C THR A 277 -10.75 9.10 5.46
N SER A 278 -11.04 8.09 4.64
CA SER A 278 -11.25 6.71 5.10
C SER A 278 -10.14 5.83 4.55
N SER A 279 -9.56 4.98 5.39
CA SER A 279 -8.38 4.17 5.05
C SER A 279 -8.56 2.73 5.53
N PRO A 280 -7.98 1.73 4.84
CA PRO A 280 -7.93 0.36 5.36
C PRO A 280 -7.07 0.22 6.62
N GLU A 281 -6.27 1.25 6.93
CA GLU A 281 -5.40 1.25 8.09
C GLU A 281 -6.19 1.12 9.40
N LEU A 282 -5.80 0.13 10.18
CA LEU A 282 -6.35 -0.10 11.51
C LEU A 282 -5.78 0.93 12.50
N ILE A 283 -6.61 1.39 13.44
CA ILE A 283 -6.07 2.12 14.58
C ILE A 283 -5.04 1.20 15.26
N PRO A 284 -3.81 1.68 15.51
CA PRO A 284 -2.76 0.87 16.12
C PRO A 284 -3.19 0.30 17.46
N ASP A 285 -2.57 -0.80 17.85
CA ASP A 285 -2.72 -1.28 19.22
C ASP A 285 -2.01 -0.31 20.20
N VAL A 286 -2.57 -0.18 21.40
CA VAL A 286 -1.96 0.62 22.47
C VAL A 286 -0.64 -0.04 22.92
N PRO A 287 0.32 0.67 23.51
CA PRO A 287 1.58 0.08 23.95
C PRO A 287 1.39 -1.00 25.02
N ASP A 288 2.31 -1.96 25.09
CA ASP A 288 2.44 -2.81 26.28
C ASP A 288 2.86 -1.98 27.51
N LEU A 289 2.41 -2.39 28.70
CA LEU A 289 2.98 -1.86 29.94
C LEU A 289 4.48 -2.16 29.98
N PRO A 290 5.31 -1.21 30.41
CA PRO A 290 6.70 -1.51 30.70
C PRO A 290 6.77 -2.49 31.89
N PRO A 291 7.91 -3.17 32.11
CA PRO A 291 8.07 -4.08 33.24
C PRO A 291 7.71 -3.42 34.58
N ALA A 292 7.21 -4.19 35.55
CA ALA A 292 6.71 -3.70 36.86
C ALA A 292 7.65 -2.77 37.64
N ASN A 293 8.96 -2.80 37.37
CA ASN A 293 9.96 -1.92 37.99
C ASN A 293 10.18 -0.59 37.23
N SER A 294 9.46 -0.38 36.12
CA SER A 294 9.66 0.70 35.16
C SER A 294 8.43 1.61 35.04
N TYR A 295 7.37 1.35 35.81
CA TYR A 295 6.23 2.25 35.97
C TYR A 295 5.85 2.39 37.45
N THR A 296 5.11 3.45 37.76
CA THR A 296 4.57 3.70 39.10
C THR A 296 3.06 3.44 39.10
N GLU A 297 2.61 2.50 39.92
CA GLU A 297 1.18 2.27 40.17
C GLU A 297 0.64 3.33 41.13
N LEU A 298 -0.48 3.95 40.75
CA LEU A 298 -1.22 4.87 41.60
C LEU A 298 -2.45 4.17 42.16
N SER A 299 -2.80 4.47 43.42
CA SER A 299 -3.95 3.87 44.09
C SER A 299 -5.30 4.45 43.68
N SER A 300 -5.31 5.62 43.03
CA SER A 300 -6.53 6.31 42.59
C SER A 300 -6.22 7.28 41.45
N GLY A 301 -7.22 7.68 40.67
CA GLY A 301 -7.04 8.76 39.69
C GLY A 301 -6.65 10.10 40.33
N SER A 302 -7.06 10.35 41.58
CA SER A 302 -6.74 11.61 42.30
C SER A 302 -5.27 11.78 42.63
N ASP A 303 -4.52 10.68 42.65
CA ASP A 303 -3.07 10.67 42.83
C ASP A 303 -2.32 11.37 41.68
N LEU A 304 -2.96 11.51 40.52
CA LEU A 304 -2.41 12.26 39.37
C LEU A 304 -2.43 13.78 39.60
N PHE A 305 -3.18 14.30 40.56
CA PHE A 305 -3.34 15.76 40.76
C PHE A 305 -2.19 16.37 41.58
N THR A 306 -1.02 15.76 41.45
CA THR A 306 0.24 16.17 42.05
C THR A 306 1.23 16.50 40.94
N THR A 307 2.36 17.12 41.28
CA THR A 307 3.40 17.39 40.27
C THR A 307 4.07 16.09 39.84
N LEU A 308 4.07 15.85 38.53
CA LEU A 308 4.75 14.79 37.83
C LEU A 308 6.05 15.34 37.18
N PRO A 309 7.13 14.56 37.09
CA PRO A 309 7.28 13.26 37.73
C PRO A 309 7.33 13.36 39.26
N ARG A 310 6.87 12.32 39.96
CA ARG A 310 6.91 12.29 41.42
C ARG A 310 8.36 12.23 41.92
N THR A 311 8.65 12.96 43.00
CA THR A 311 9.98 12.98 43.60
C THR A 311 10.45 11.56 43.94
N GLY A 312 11.64 11.19 43.45
CA GLY A 312 12.25 9.87 43.70
C GLY A 312 11.88 8.79 42.68
N VAL A 313 11.00 9.08 41.72
CA VAL A 313 10.81 8.24 40.53
C VAL A 313 11.92 8.60 39.54
N THR A 314 12.54 7.59 38.93
CA THR A 314 13.49 7.79 37.81
C THR A 314 12.83 7.27 36.54
N PRO A 315 13.01 7.97 35.41
CA PRO A 315 12.44 7.50 34.17
C PRO A 315 13.17 6.19 33.80
N PRO A 316 12.45 5.15 33.38
CA PRO A 316 13.09 3.95 32.86
C PRO A 316 14.04 4.28 31.70
N ASP A 317 15.02 3.39 31.53
CA ASP A 317 16.19 3.42 30.63
C ASP A 317 15.89 3.93 29.19
N VAL A 318 16.94 4.15 28.39
CA VAL A 318 16.92 4.60 26.97
C VAL A 318 15.86 3.87 26.13
N LYS A 319 15.54 2.61 26.47
CA LYS A 319 14.47 1.80 25.87
C LYS A 319 13.10 2.50 25.82
N TYR A 320 12.78 3.37 26.78
CA TYR A 320 11.52 4.10 26.88
C TYR A 320 11.68 5.61 26.66
N ASN A 321 12.77 6.02 25.99
CA ASN A 321 13.02 7.39 25.58
C ASN A 321 12.97 8.43 26.73
N GLY A 322 13.28 7.99 27.95
CA GLY A 322 13.33 8.81 29.15
C GLY A 322 11.97 9.28 29.68
N ALA A 323 10.88 8.59 29.34
CA ALA A 323 9.55 8.95 29.81
C ALA A 323 9.23 8.37 31.20
N TYR A 324 8.40 9.08 31.98
CA TYR A 324 7.89 8.61 33.25
C TYR A 324 6.53 7.92 33.06
N HIS A 325 6.45 6.66 33.45
CA HIS A 325 5.27 5.82 33.23
C HIS A 325 4.44 5.68 34.51
N TYR A 326 3.13 5.90 34.41
CA TYR A 326 2.18 5.77 35.50
C TYR A 326 1.03 4.86 35.09
N LEU A 327 0.66 3.92 35.96
CA LEU A 327 -0.55 3.10 35.82
C LEU A 327 -1.59 3.60 36.81
N VAL A 328 -2.79 3.91 36.33
CA VAL A 328 -3.89 4.44 37.15
C VAL A 328 -5.18 3.63 36.96
N PRO A 329 -5.96 3.39 38.02
CA PRO A 329 -7.22 2.66 37.93
C PRO A 329 -8.23 3.37 37.03
N ASP A 330 -8.38 4.68 37.21
CA ASP A 330 -9.28 5.53 36.46
C ASP A 330 -8.71 6.95 36.38
N MET A 331 -9.33 7.79 35.55
CA MET A 331 -8.96 9.19 35.44
C MET A 331 -10.22 10.06 35.50
N PHE A 332 -10.67 10.40 36.71
CA PHE A 332 -11.83 11.28 36.94
C PHE A 332 -11.39 12.64 37.50
N MET A 333 -11.23 13.63 36.62
CA MET A 333 -10.92 15.00 37.00
C MET A 333 -12.20 15.81 37.27
N SER A 334 -12.21 16.56 38.36
CA SER A 334 -13.16 17.62 38.65
C SER A 334 -12.70 18.95 38.05
N GLY A 335 -13.57 19.95 38.01
CA GLY A 335 -13.28 21.23 37.33
C GLY A 335 -12.16 22.08 37.95
N GLY A 336 -11.74 21.77 39.18
CA GLY A 336 -10.62 22.42 39.85
C GLY A 336 -9.34 21.58 39.88
N ASP A 337 -9.37 20.37 39.35
CA ASP A 337 -8.23 19.45 39.39
C ASP A 337 -7.24 19.80 38.28
N SER A 338 -5.94 19.59 38.51
CA SER A 338 -4.94 19.71 37.47
C SER A 338 -3.87 18.64 37.58
N ILE A 339 -3.47 18.09 36.44
CA ILE A 339 -2.28 17.26 36.34
C ILE A 339 -1.12 18.22 36.06
N ASN A 340 -0.23 18.37 37.03
CA ASN A 340 0.89 19.30 36.91
C ASN A 340 2.10 18.50 36.40
N VAL A 341 2.65 18.84 35.24
CA VAL A 341 3.84 18.19 34.68
C VAL A 341 4.99 19.17 34.67
N THR A 342 6.15 18.74 35.17
CA THR A 342 7.36 19.56 35.18
C THR A 342 7.78 19.84 33.73
N PRO A 343 8.02 21.12 33.35
CA PRO A 343 8.36 21.47 31.97
C PRO A 343 9.55 20.67 31.42
N GLY A 344 9.38 20.12 30.22
CA GLY A 344 10.40 19.33 29.52
C GLY A 344 10.47 17.85 29.91
N GLU A 345 9.66 17.42 30.89
CA GLU A 345 9.55 16.01 31.26
C GLU A 345 8.47 15.31 30.44
N LYS A 346 8.77 14.08 30.00
CA LYS A 346 7.85 13.23 29.23
C LYS A 346 7.04 12.35 30.18
N VAL A 347 5.72 12.39 30.08
CA VAL A 347 4.84 11.60 30.96
C VAL A 347 3.90 10.72 30.14
N VAL A 348 3.86 9.44 30.49
CA VAL A 348 2.98 8.43 29.91
C VAL A 348 2.05 7.90 31.00
N ILE A 349 0.75 7.95 30.74
CA ILE A 349 -0.29 7.50 31.68
C ILE A 349 -1.07 6.35 31.04
N TYR A 350 -1.05 5.18 31.67
CA TYR A 350 -1.86 4.03 31.33
C TYR A 350 -3.09 4.00 32.23
N VAL A 351 -4.28 3.96 31.65
CA VAL A 351 -5.56 4.07 32.39
C VAL A 351 -6.30 2.73 32.32
N GLN A 352 -6.54 2.08 33.45
CA GLN A 352 -7.24 0.78 33.54
C GLN A 352 -8.77 0.88 33.45
N GLY A 353 -9.31 2.10 33.37
CA GLY A 353 -10.74 2.35 33.44
C GLY A 353 -11.15 3.51 32.52
N ASN A 354 -12.22 4.20 32.88
CA ASN A 354 -12.75 5.31 32.09
C ASN A 354 -11.95 6.62 32.29
N ILE A 355 -12.01 7.49 31.27
CA ILE A 355 -11.33 8.79 31.27
C ILE A 355 -12.40 9.90 31.26
N GLU A 356 -12.44 10.73 32.29
CA GLU A 356 -13.22 11.96 32.37
C GLU A 356 -12.33 13.15 32.76
N LEU A 357 -12.11 14.04 31.80
CA LEU A 357 -11.28 15.23 31.94
C LEU A 357 -12.17 16.46 32.15
N ARG A 358 -12.08 17.13 33.30
CA ARG A 358 -12.74 18.43 33.53
C ARG A 358 -11.79 19.58 33.88
N GLY A 359 -10.57 19.23 34.25
CA GLY A 359 -9.50 20.13 34.64
C GLY A 359 -8.45 20.29 33.54
N GLY A 360 -7.29 20.84 33.90
CA GLY A 360 -6.19 21.09 32.95
C GLY A 360 -4.99 20.18 33.15
N ILE A 361 -4.19 20.03 32.10
CA ILE A 361 -2.83 19.50 32.17
C ILE A 361 -1.89 20.69 31.94
N ASN A 362 -1.08 21.03 32.94
CA ASN A 362 -0.27 22.26 32.93
C ASN A 362 1.03 22.10 33.74
N ASP A 363 1.84 23.14 33.85
CA ASP A 363 3.12 23.12 34.58
C ASP A 363 3.03 23.48 36.08
N GLY A 364 1.81 23.56 36.63
CA GLY A 364 1.54 24.08 37.98
C GLY A 364 1.49 25.61 38.06
N THR A 365 1.87 26.33 37.01
CA THR A 365 1.68 27.80 36.87
C THR A 365 0.51 28.16 35.96
N GLY A 366 -0.10 27.14 35.33
CA GLY A 366 -1.20 27.29 34.38
C GLY A 366 -0.73 27.36 32.92
N SER A 367 0.58 27.21 32.65
CA SER A 367 1.10 27.13 31.28
C SER A 367 0.89 25.72 30.71
N THR A 368 0.66 25.62 29.41
CA THR A 368 0.54 24.32 28.73
C THR A 368 1.87 23.58 28.76
N VAL A 369 1.77 22.26 28.83
CA VAL A 369 2.92 21.34 28.79
C VAL A 369 2.81 20.48 27.55
N ASP A 370 3.89 20.39 26.81
CA ASP A 370 4.00 19.49 25.67
C ASP A 370 4.63 18.18 26.19
N GLN A 371 4.26 17.01 25.65
CA GLN A 371 4.77 15.66 26.02
C GLN A 371 4.01 14.85 27.09
N VAL A 372 2.67 14.98 27.11
CA VAL A 372 1.81 14.03 27.84
C VAL A 372 1.12 13.06 26.87
N GLN A 373 1.16 11.77 27.21
CA GLN A 373 0.52 10.69 26.45
C GLN A 373 -0.36 9.85 27.37
N ILE A 374 -1.59 9.57 26.93
CA ILE A 374 -2.60 8.84 27.69
C ILE A 374 -3.04 7.63 26.87
N TYR A 375 -2.86 6.45 27.43
CA TYR A 375 -3.24 5.17 26.82
C TYR A 375 -4.37 4.53 27.61
N GLY A 376 -5.50 4.32 26.93
CA GLY A 376 -6.63 3.59 27.49
C GLY A 376 -6.41 2.08 27.45
N ASN A 377 -6.95 1.38 28.43
CA ASN A 377 -6.91 -0.08 28.48
C ASN A 377 -7.77 -0.68 27.38
N VAL A 378 -7.26 -1.75 26.78
CA VAL A 378 -7.94 -2.52 25.74
C VAL A 378 -7.96 -3.98 26.14
N TYR A 379 -8.77 -4.78 25.45
CA TYR A 379 -8.62 -6.23 25.53
C TYR A 379 -7.31 -6.68 24.88
N ASP A 380 -6.65 -7.67 25.48
CA ASP A 380 -5.47 -8.27 24.86
C ASP A 380 -5.89 -8.97 23.56
N ALA A 381 -5.21 -8.64 22.46
CA ALA A 381 -5.50 -9.23 21.15
C ALA A 381 -5.26 -10.76 21.12
N ALA A 382 -4.35 -11.27 21.96
CA ALA A 382 -4.07 -12.69 22.11
C ALA A 382 -5.07 -13.39 23.05
N ASP A 383 -5.63 -12.67 24.02
CA ASP A 383 -6.65 -13.19 24.95
C ASP A 383 -7.73 -12.13 25.26
N PRO A 384 -8.87 -12.15 24.53
CA PRO A 384 -9.93 -11.15 24.69
C PRO A 384 -10.69 -11.27 26.02
N THR A 385 -10.33 -12.22 26.89
CA THR A 385 -10.86 -12.31 28.26
C THR A 385 -10.03 -11.53 29.27
N THR A 386 -8.84 -11.07 28.85
CA THR A 386 -7.93 -10.27 29.67
C THR A 386 -7.75 -8.89 29.08
N THR A 387 -7.41 -7.92 29.93
CA THR A 387 -7.10 -6.56 29.51
C THR A 387 -5.60 -6.32 29.58
N LYS A 388 -5.09 -5.50 28.66
CA LYS A 388 -3.67 -5.26 28.48
C LYS A 388 -2.99 -4.69 29.73
N TYR A 389 -3.72 -3.86 30.47
CA TYR A 389 -3.24 -3.21 31.70
C TYR A 389 -3.81 -3.84 32.97
N GLY A 390 -4.45 -5.00 32.87
CA GLY A 390 -5.18 -5.62 33.96
C GLY A 390 -6.40 -4.80 34.40
N CYS A 391 -6.98 -5.19 35.53
CA CYS A 391 -8.08 -4.49 36.18
C CYS A 391 -7.72 -4.27 37.64
N ASP A 392 -7.90 -3.06 38.16
CA ASP A 392 -8.01 -2.90 39.60
C ASP A 392 -9.40 -3.42 40.03
N GLY A 393 -9.49 -4.22 41.10
CA GLY A 393 -10.75 -4.78 41.59
C GLY A 393 -11.76 -3.72 42.07
N THR A 394 -11.36 -2.45 42.09
CA THR A 394 -12.17 -1.27 42.42
C THR A 394 -12.94 -0.71 41.21
N VAL A 395 -12.43 -0.88 39.97
CA VAL A 395 -13.14 -0.51 38.74
C VAL A 395 -14.10 -1.64 38.37
N GLY A 396 -15.32 -1.60 38.92
CA GLY A 396 -16.29 -2.69 38.74
C GLY A 396 -16.56 -3.02 37.27
N LEU A 397 -16.44 -4.30 36.88
CA LEU A 397 -16.79 -4.97 35.60
C LEU A 397 -16.37 -4.33 34.25
N ASP A 398 -15.94 -3.07 34.21
CA ASP A 398 -15.64 -2.28 33.01
C ASP A 398 -14.13 -1.95 32.96
N CYS A 399 -13.30 -3.00 32.83
CA CYS A 399 -11.86 -2.86 32.74
C CYS A 399 -11.28 -2.27 31.45
N PRO A 400 -11.86 -2.46 30.25
CA PRO A 400 -11.38 -1.70 29.10
C PRO A 400 -11.81 -0.24 29.24
N THR A 401 -11.02 0.70 28.73
CA THR A 401 -11.41 2.11 28.66
C THR A 401 -12.53 2.25 27.64
N GLN A 402 -13.77 2.36 28.14
CA GLN A 402 -14.97 2.44 27.30
C GLN A 402 -15.39 3.89 27.05
N THR A 403 -15.00 4.85 27.88
CA THR A 403 -15.42 6.24 27.68
C THR A 403 -14.25 7.21 27.80
N LEU A 404 -14.22 8.17 26.88
CA LEU A 404 -13.37 9.36 26.93
C LEU A 404 -14.28 10.58 26.95
N LYS A 405 -14.36 11.25 28.10
CA LYS A 405 -15.24 12.39 28.27
C LYS A 405 -14.47 13.63 28.59
N VAL A 406 -14.71 14.69 27.84
CA VAL A 406 -14.14 16.00 28.14
C VAL A 406 -15.26 16.94 28.57
N ARG A 407 -15.09 17.59 29.73
CA ARG A 407 -16.00 18.64 30.20
C ARG A 407 -15.22 19.83 30.74
N GLY A 408 -15.96 20.85 31.19
CA GLY A 408 -15.36 22.03 31.83
C GLY A 408 -14.94 23.09 30.82
N THR A 409 -14.00 23.95 31.20
CA THR A 409 -13.51 25.11 30.41
C THR A 409 -12.01 25.05 30.15
N ALA A 410 -11.30 24.08 30.71
CA ALA A 410 -9.87 23.92 30.51
C ALA A 410 -9.59 23.24 29.15
N GLY A 411 -8.55 23.70 28.46
CA GLY A 411 -7.91 22.94 27.39
C GLY A 411 -6.78 22.09 27.98
N PHE A 412 -6.43 21.00 27.32
CA PHE A 412 -5.26 20.20 27.68
C PHE A 412 -4.48 19.79 26.45
N THR A 413 -3.18 19.69 26.64
CA THR A 413 -2.23 19.32 25.60
C THR A 413 -1.80 17.88 25.85
N ALA A 414 -2.27 16.95 25.02
CA ALA A 414 -1.97 15.53 25.18
C ALA A 414 -2.22 14.75 23.89
N PHE A 415 -1.50 13.65 23.75
CA PHE A 415 -1.89 12.56 22.85
C PHE A 415 -2.77 11.57 23.64
N ILE A 416 -3.95 11.23 23.12
CA ILE A 416 -4.87 10.29 23.75
C ILE A 416 -5.14 9.13 22.80
N HIS A 417 -4.82 7.92 23.22
CA HIS A 417 -5.07 6.71 22.45
C HIS A 417 -5.86 5.70 23.28
N ALA A 418 -7.15 5.59 22.98
CA ALA A 418 -8.11 4.72 23.64
C ALA A 418 -9.03 4.11 22.57
N PRO A 419 -8.53 3.14 21.78
CA PRO A 419 -9.16 2.68 20.54
C PRO A 419 -10.52 1.98 20.72
N ASP A 420 -10.86 1.58 21.96
CA ASP A 420 -12.15 1.01 22.34
C ASP A 420 -13.11 2.02 22.97
N ALA A 421 -12.66 3.26 23.20
CA ALA A 421 -13.44 4.28 23.89
C ALA A 421 -14.41 5.02 22.95
N TRP A 422 -15.63 5.25 23.43
CA TRP A 422 -16.53 6.23 22.87
C TRP A 422 -16.20 7.60 23.45
N ALA A 423 -15.89 8.56 22.59
CA ALA A 423 -15.50 9.90 23.02
C ALA A 423 -16.64 10.90 22.89
N CYS A 424 -16.72 11.84 23.82
CA CYS A 424 -17.56 13.02 23.64
C CYS A 424 -17.09 14.21 24.45
N ILE A 425 -17.58 15.39 24.07
CA ILE A 425 -17.37 16.63 24.80
C ILE A 425 -18.70 17.16 25.33
N ASN A 426 -18.68 17.68 26.55
CA ASN A 426 -19.83 18.30 27.19
C ASN A 426 -19.45 19.58 27.91
N GLY A 427 -20.04 20.70 27.49
CA GLY A 427 -19.94 21.97 28.17
C GLY A 427 -19.08 23.01 27.44
N GLY A 428 -18.85 24.12 28.13
CA GLY A 428 -18.27 25.35 27.58
C GLY A 428 -16.75 25.35 27.37
N GLY A 429 -16.12 24.19 27.11
CA GLY A 429 -14.67 23.93 26.96
C GLY A 429 -13.83 25.05 26.37
N GLY A 430 -12.54 25.10 26.74
CA GLY A 430 -11.55 25.90 26.03
C GLY A 430 -11.61 25.65 24.52
N ASN A 431 -11.13 26.61 23.73
CA ASN A 431 -11.08 26.48 22.28
C ASN A 431 -9.61 26.56 21.84
N PRO A 432 -8.94 25.42 21.56
CA PRO A 432 -9.46 24.05 21.52
C PRO A 432 -9.64 23.39 22.89
N ALA A 433 -10.43 22.32 22.94
CA ALA A 433 -10.57 21.50 24.16
C ALA A 433 -9.35 20.56 24.33
N ILE A 434 -8.84 20.04 23.22
CA ILE A 434 -7.67 19.17 23.16
C ILE A 434 -6.68 19.75 22.16
N THR A 435 -5.44 19.96 22.59
CA THR A 435 -4.32 20.24 21.71
C THR A 435 -3.47 18.98 21.60
N GLY A 436 -3.43 18.35 20.42
CA GLY A 436 -2.77 17.07 20.18
C GLY A 436 -3.55 16.19 19.22
N ALA A 437 -3.53 14.88 19.45
CA ALA A 437 -4.25 13.90 18.66
C ALA A 437 -5.02 12.90 19.54
N VAL A 438 -6.14 12.42 19.01
CA VAL A 438 -7.10 11.56 19.72
C VAL A 438 -7.46 10.36 18.85
N TRP A 439 -7.13 9.17 19.31
CA TRP A 439 -7.40 7.92 18.61
C TRP A 439 -8.37 7.07 19.43
N ILE A 440 -9.57 6.87 18.90
CA ILE A 440 -10.72 6.37 19.65
C ILE A 440 -11.58 5.43 18.82
N LYS A 441 -12.54 4.75 19.44
CA LYS A 441 -13.48 3.93 18.70
C LYS A 441 -14.41 4.76 17.83
N GLN A 442 -15.09 5.73 18.45
CA GLN A 442 -16.11 6.53 17.80
C GLN A 442 -16.35 7.82 18.58
N TRP A 443 -16.58 8.92 17.85
CA TRP A 443 -17.08 10.16 18.43
C TRP A 443 -18.61 10.16 18.53
N VAL A 444 -19.11 10.56 19.69
CA VAL A 444 -20.54 10.64 20.01
C VAL A 444 -20.97 12.10 20.05
N GLY A 445 -21.92 12.44 19.18
CA GLY A 445 -22.53 13.76 19.10
C GLY A 445 -23.62 13.96 20.15
N THR A 446 -24.47 12.93 20.32
CA THR A 446 -25.55 12.92 21.31
C THR A 446 -25.63 11.59 22.05
N THR A 447 -26.10 11.60 23.29
CA THR A 447 -26.30 10.36 24.07
C THR A 447 -27.40 9.46 23.52
N THR A 448 -28.09 9.92 22.48
CA THR A 448 -29.14 9.21 21.74
C THR A 448 -28.63 8.65 20.41
N ASP A 449 -27.35 8.82 20.09
CA ASP A 449 -26.77 8.26 18.88
C ASP A 449 -26.93 6.73 18.92
N VAL A 450 -27.42 6.19 17.80
CA VAL A 450 -27.67 4.75 17.65
C VAL A 450 -26.35 4.00 17.86
N GLY A 451 -26.40 2.79 18.43
CA GLY A 451 -25.25 1.87 18.57
C GLY A 451 -24.35 2.07 19.79
N ILE A 452 -24.61 3.08 20.63
CA ILE A 452 -24.04 3.13 21.98
C ILE A 452 -24.71 2.01 22.81
N PRO A 453 -23.94 1.09 23.42
CA PRO A 453 -24.50 0.12 24.37
C PRO A 453 -25.29 0.83 25.47
N ALA A 454 -26.48 0.34 25.81
CA ALA A 454 -27.34 0.98 26.80
C ALA A 454 -26.65 1.18 28.17
N ALA A 455 -25.72 0.29 28.53
CA ALA A 455 -24.89 0.40 29.72
C ALA A 455 -23.92 1.60 29.70
N LEU A 456 -23.51 2.05 28.51
CA LEU A 456 -22.59 3.18 28.33
C LEU A 456 -23.29 4.52 28.13
N ALA A 457 -24.55 4.51 27.69
CA ALA A 457 -25.31 5.73 27.45
C ALA A 457 -25.42 6.62 28.70
N SER A 458 -25.51 6.04 29.90
CA SER A 458 -25.51 6.79 31.17
C SER A 458 -24.16 7.47 31.45
N ASN A 459 -23.04 6.82 31.13
CA ASN A 459 -21.69 7.34 31.38
C ASN A 459 -21.36 8.49 30.42
N LEU A 460 -21.85 8.39 29.19
CA LEU A 460 -21.75 9.45 28.19
C LEU A 460 -22.70 10.62 28.49
N ASN A 461 -23.75 10.46 29.32
CA ASN A 461 -24.67 11.56 29.63
C ASN A 461 -24.09 12.63 30.59
N PRO A 462 -24.21 13.93 30.29
CA PRO A 462 -24.55 14.54 29.00
C PRO A 462 -23.34 14.56 28.07
N CYS A 463 -23.55 14.34 26.78
CA CYS A 463 -22.73 14.84 25.67
C CYS A 463 -23.59 15.93 25.02
N SER A 464 -23.11 17.17 24.93
CA SER A 464 -23.94 18.30 24.47
C SER A 464 -23.58 18.68 23.03
N GLY A 465 -24.54 18.65 22.12
CA GLY A 465 -24.29 18.74 20.67
C GLY A 465 -24.07 20.12 20.03
N ASN A 466 -24.11 21.24 20.77
CA ASN A 466 -24.28 22.56 20.12
C ASN A 466 -23.33 23.65 20.63
N ASN A 467 -22.12 23.73 20.09
CA ASN A 467 -21.27 24.91 20.32
C ASN A 467 -20.33 25.31 19.17
N ASN A 468 -20.39 24.72 17.97
CA ASN A 468 -19.54 25.12 16.81
C ASN A 468 -18.07 25.31 17.20
N LYS A 469 -17.50 24.34 17.95
CA LYS A 469 -16.16 24.49 18.55
C LYS A 469 -15.12 23.65 17.85
N THR A 470 -13.89 24.15 17.83
CA THR A 470 -12.74 23.31 17.51
C THR A 470 -12.46 22.45 18.74
N VAL A 471 -12.65 21.14 18.62
CA VAL A 471 -12.47 20.20 19.74
C VAL A 471 -11.05 19.70 19.84
N ILE A 472 -10.39 19.53 18.71
CA ILE A 472 -9.02 19.04 18.60
C ILE A 472 -8.24 20.03 17.73
N THR A 473 -7.05 20.42 18.16
CA THR A 473 -6.06 21.12 17.31
C THR A 473 -4.77 20.33 17.28
N THR A 474 -4.31 19.96 16.10
CA THR A 474 -3.08 19.21 15.91
C THR A 474 -1.87 20.12 16.04
N GLU A 475 -1.13 19.99 17.14
CA GLU A 475 0.17 20.66 17.32
C GLU A 475 1.33 19.68 17.52
N TYR A 476 1.09 18.36 17.50
CA TYR A 476 2.18 17.38 17.63
C TYR A 476 3.08 17.38 16.40
N PRO A 477 4.42 17.25 16.56
CA PRO A 477 5.33 17.13 15.43
C PRO A 477 4.95 15.93 14.57
N ALA A 478 5.14 16.07 13.26
CA ALA A 478 4.70 15.17 12.19
C ALA A 478 5.34 13.75 12.20
N ASP A 479 5.93 13.31 13.31
CA ASP A 479 6.69 12.07 13.39
C ASP A 479 6.21 11.15 14.51
N LEU A 480 5.79 9.94 14.10
CA LEU A 480 5.44 8.83 14.98
C LEU A 480 6.56 8.45 15.95
N SER A 481 7.83 8.75 15.62
CA SER A 481 8.98 8.47 16.49
C SER A 481 8.93 9.22 17.83
N SER A 482 8.12 10.28 17.92
CA SER A 482 7.85 11.04 19.13
C SER A 482 6.78 10.40 20.05
N LEU A 483 6.02 9.42 19.55
CA LEU A 483 5.06 8.65 20.34
C LEU A 483 5.78 7.58 21.18
N LEU A 484 5.65 7.67 22.50
CA LEU A 484 6.43 6.88 23.45
C LEU A 484 5.75 5.52 23.61
N GLY A 485 6.33 4.49 23.01
CA GLY A 485 5.76 3.13 23.01
C GLY A 485 4.83 2.83 21.83
N ALA A 486 4.83 3.66 20.78
CA ALA A 486 4.15 3.29 19.54
C ALA A 486 4.65 1.91 19.05
N PRO A 487 3.75 1.03 18.57
CA PRO A 487 4.18 -0.20 17.92
C PRO A 487 5.16 0.14 16.80
N ALA A 488 6.12 -0.74 16.56
CA ALA A 488 7.08 -0.59 15.48
C ALA A 488 6.33 -0.53 14.14
N GLN A 489 6.10 0.70 13.69
CA GLN A 489 5.65 1.13 12.37
C GLN A 489 4.22 0.73 11.97
N ILE A 490 3.34 1.73 11.98
CA ILE A 490 2.19 1.82 11.06
C ILE A 490 2.79 1.97 9.66
N GLN A 491 2.87 0.89 8.89
CA GLN A 491 3.42 0.93 7.53
C GLN A 491 2.28 1.12 6.52
N ILE A 492 1.91 2.38 6.26
CA ILE A 492 1.07 2.73 5.11
C ILE A 492 2.00 3.05 3.95
N GLU A 493 2.32 2.07 3.12
CA GLU A 493 3.29 2.29 2.07
C GLU A 493 2.86 1.60 0.77
N GLU A 494 2.65 2.40 -0.29
CA GLU A 494 2.61 1.85 -1.62
C GLU A 494 3.98 1.21 -1.95
N PRO A 495 4.00 -0.01 -2.50
CA PRO A 495 5.22 -0.69 -2.89
C PRO A 495 6.05 0.15 -3.86
N GLN A 496 7.36 0.26 -3.63
CA GLN A 496 8.28 0.87 -4.58
C GLN A 496 8.85 -0.19 -5.51
N LEU A 497 8.86 0.08 -6.81
CA LEU A 497 9.64 -0.73 -7.74
C LEU A 497 11.11 -0.28 -7.66
N SER A 498 12.02 -1.22 -7.45
CA SER A 498 13.45 -0.90 -7.50
C SER A 498 13.84 -0.43 -8.92
N PRO A 499 14.69 0.61 -9.05
CA PRO A 499 15.23 1.02 -10.34
C PRO A 499 16.16 -0.04 -10.96
N THR A 500 16.61 -1.02 -10.18
CA THR A 500 17.44 -2.13 -10.68
C THR A 500 16.56 -3.34 -10.98
N THR A 501 16.25 -3.54 -12.26
CA THR A 501 15.62 -4.78 -12.74
C THR A 501 16.68 -5.67 -13.41
N SER A 502 16.74 -6.93 -13.00
CA SER A 502 17.50 -7.96 -13.71
C SER A 502 16.59 -8.60 -14.76
N TRP A 503 17.08 -8.74 -15.98
CA TRP A 503 16.37 -9.42 -17.06
C TRP A 503 17.18 -10.61 -17.57
N GLU A 504 16.49 -11.70 -17.86
CA GLU A 504 17.07 -12.89 -18.47
C GLU A 504 16.22 -13.32 -19.66
N ARG A 505 16.90 -13.73 -20.74
CA ARG A 505 16.25 -14.34 -21.90
C ARG A 505 16.08 -15.83 -21.64
N ILE A 506 14.84 -16.30 -21.65
CA ILE A 506 14.54 -17.72 -21.49
C ILE A 506 14.41 -18.35 -22.88
N GLU A 507 15.29 -19.29 -23.20
CA GLU A 507 15.14 -20.13 -24.38
C GLU A 507 13.99 -21.12 -24.17
N ARG A 508 13.17 -21.31 -25.20
CA ARG A 508 12.04 -22.23 -25.13
C ARG A 508 12.61 -23.66 -25.20
N ASP A 509 12.56 -24.41 -24.10
CA ASP A 509 12.74 -25.85 -24.16
C ASP A 509 11.67 -26.41 -25.10
N THR A 510 12.11 -26.96 -26.22
CA THR A 510 11.26 -27.66 -27.17
C THR A 510 10.84 -28.99 -26.53
N ASN A 511 9.67 -29.01 -25.88
CA ASN A 511 8.90 -30.23 -25.66
C ASN A 511 7.70 -30.27 -26.60
#